data_AF-A0A6J8EBP8-F1
#
_entry.id   AF-A0A6J8EBP8-F1
#
_cell.length_a   1.000
_cell.length_b   1.000
_cell.length_c   1.000
_cell.angle_alpha   90.00
_cell.angle_beta   90.00
_cell.angle_gamma   90.00
#
_symmetry.space_group_name_H-M   'P 1'
#
loop_
_entity.id
_entity.type
_entity.pdbx_description
1 polymer ?
#
loop_
_entity_poly.entity_id
_entity_poly.type
_entity_poly.pdbx_seq_one_letter_code
_entity_poly.pdbx_strand_id
1 'polypeptide(L)'
;MNFINILKGVVLYISFCITYVKCAPTCIDPTDLKTKFDTLNGGVDYRTLFFTEGWKQDSLEKDFGLLVYLGVDKAQSSCPSTFLKGSNLPLMVRTSCPWYLEKTQYSAETYPHELYRATTKCTKCIDASGDQKCSPIQQKIQILKRAGCENGFYKYEVTDTYIPVAYVCEQPREVVNDVQITTARPPADGPEEM
;
A
#
# COMPACT_ATOMS: atom_id res chain seq x y z
N MET A 1 -20.40 30.81 -51.01
CA MET A 1 -20.88 30.38 -49.67
C MET A 1 -20.45 31.41 -48.65
N ASN A 2 -21.40 32.17 -48.11
CA ASN A 2 -21.16 33.43 -47.41
C ASN A 2 -20.50 33.24 -46.04
N PHE A 3 -19.40 33.96 -45.81
CA PHE A 3 -18.65 34.09 -44.54
C PHE A 3 -19.56 34.37 -43.33
N ILE A 4 -20.67 35.09 -43.56
CA ILE A 4 -21.68 35.44 -42.55
C ILE A 4 -22.40 34.20 -41.97
N ASN A 5 -22.62 33.16 -42.78
CA ASN A 5 -23.29 31.93 -42.31
C ASN A 5 -22.36 31.05 -41.46
N ILE A 6 -21.05 31.11 -41.73
CA ILE A 6 -20.03 30.42 -40.93
C ILE A 6 -19.89 31.13 -39.56
N LEU A 7 -19.86 32.47 -39.55
CA LEU A 7 -19.78 33.24 -38.30
C LEU A 7 -21.00 32.98 -37.39
N LYS A 8 -22.21 32.93 -37.95
CA LYS A 8 -23.43 32.61 -37.18
C LYS A 8 -23.40 31.20 -36.61
N GLY A 9 -22.88 30.22 -37.35
CA GLY A 9 -22.70 28.84 -36.88
C GLY A 9 -21.71 28.72 -35.72
N VAL A 10 -20.56 29.42 -35.81
CA VAL A 10 -19.54 29.42 -34.76
C VAL A 10 -20.02 30.13 -33.48
N VAL A 11 -20.70 31.27 -33.61
CA VAL A 11 -21.23 32.03 -32.45
C VAL A 11 -22.34 31.24 -31.73
N LEU A 12 -23.18 30.51 -32.47
CA LEU A 12 -24.18 29.61 -31.90
C LEU A 12 -23.54 28.42 -31.18
N TYR A 13 -22.47 27.84 -31.72
CA TYR A 13 -21.76 26.71 -31.10
C TYR A 13 -21.03 27.12 -29.81
N ILE A 14 -20.38 28.29 -29.80
CA ILE A 14 -19.72 28.84 -28.60
C ILE A 14 -20.77 29.22 -27.53
N SER A 15 -21.91 29.81 -27.92
CA SER A 15 -23.00 30.12 -26.98
C SER A 15 -23.66 28.86 -26.39
N PHE A 16 -23.72 27.77 -27.16
CA PHE A 16 -24.26 26.49 -26.68
C PHE A 16 -23.36 25.84 -25.61
N CYS A 17 -22.03 25.97 -25.73
CA CYS A 17 -21.10 25.57 -24.67
C CYS A 17 -21.25 26.42 -23.39
N ILE A 18 -21.56 27.71 -23.52
CA ILE A 18 -21.70 28.63 -22.37
C ILE A 18 -23.04 28.44 -21.63
N THR A 19 -24.09 27.97 -22.31
CA THR A 19 -25.45 27.90 -21.74
C THR A 19 -25.94 26.49 -21.39
N TYR A 20 -25.46 25.44 -22.05
CA TYR A 20 -25.99 24.08 -21.87
C TYR A 20 -25.01 23.05 -21.33
N VAL A 21 -23.70 23.30 -21.44
CA VAL A 21 -22.72 22.48 -20.77
C VAL A 21 -22.47 23.14 -19.42
N LYS A 22 -23.23 22.71 -18.40
CA LYS A 22 -22.62 22.66 -17.07
C LYS A 22 -21.37 21.81 -17.28
N CYS A 23 -20.21 22.44 -17.51
CA CYS A 23 -18.96 21.80 -17.20
C CYS A 23 -19.17 21.35 -15.76
N ALA A 24 -19.35 20.04 -15.56
CA ALA A 24 -19.41 19.50 -14.22
C ALA A 24 -18.23 20.14 -13.50
N PRO A 25 -18.44 20.83 -12.36
CA PRO A 25 -17.34 21.48 -11.68
C PRO A 25 -16.27 20.40 -11.50
N THR A 26 -15.15 20.53 -12.22
CA THR A 26 -14.05 19.60 -12.12
C THR A 26 -13.43 19.91 -10.79
N CYS A 27 -13.85 19.15 -9.79
CA CYS A 27 -13.40 19.33 -8.45
C CYS A 27 -11.90 19.04 -8.42
N ILE A 28 -11.18 19.87 -7.68
CA ILE A 28 -9.74 19.72 -7.53
C ILE A 28 -9.43 19.21 -6.13
N ASP A 29 -8.29 18.53 -6.02
CA ASP A 29 -7.80 18.06 -4.74
C ASP A 29 -7.35 19.24 -3.88
N PRO A 30 -7.71 19.27 -2.58
CA PRO A 30 -7.13 20.22 -1.63
C PRO A 30 -5.60 20.07 -1.59
N THR A 31 -4.88 21.17 -1.38
CA THR A 31 -3.41 21.17 -1.34
C THR A 31 -2.83 20.57 -0.06
N ASP A 32 -3.66 20.35 0.96
CA ASP A 32 -3.25 19.89 2.30
C ASP A 32 -3.40 18.37 2.52
N LEU A 33 -3.73 17.60 1.48
CA LEU A 33 -3.97 16.15 1.58
C LEU A 33 -2.76 15.39 2.13
N LYS A 34 -1.53 15.79 1.76
CA LYS A 34 -0.30 15.18 2.29
C LYS A 34 -0.22 15.34 3.80
N THR A 35 -0.36 16.57 4.28
CA THR A 35 -0.29 16.89 5.71
C THR A 35 -1.38 16.18 6.50
N LYS A 36 -2.59 16.08 5.95
CA LYS A 36 -3.70 15.33 6.55
C LYS A 36 -3.39 13.84 6.64
N PHE A 37 -2.92 13.24 5.55
CA PHE A 37 -2.53 11.83 5.52
C PHE A 37 -1.41 11.51 6.52
N ASP A 38 -0.36 12.33 6.56
CA ASP A 38 0.74 12.16 7.49
C ASP A 38 0.23 12.26 8.94
N THR A 39 -0.60 13.26 9.25
CA THR A 39 -1.19 13.48 10.58
C THR A 39 -2.07 12.31 11.03
N LEU A 40 -2.91 11.78 10.14
CA LEU A 40 -3.77 10.61 10.42
C LEU A 40 -2.95 9.36 10.79
N ASN A 41 -1.77 9.21 10.18
CA ASN A 41 -0.88 8.09 10.45
C ASN A 41 0.21 8.44 11.49
N GLY A 42 -0.11 9.35 12.42
CA GLY A 42 0.75 9.68 13.58
C GLY A 42 1.92 10.61 13.27
N GLY A 43 1.90 11.29 12.11
CA GLY A 43 2.98 12.16 11.64
C GLY A 43 4.20 11.39 11.12
N VAL A 44 4.11 10.06 11.06
CA VAL A 44 5.19 9.18 10.62
C VAL A 44 4.97 8.79 9.17
N ASP A 45 6.05 8.81 8.38
CA ASP A 45 6.02 8.28 7.03
C ASP A 45 5.69 6.78 7.06
N TYR A 46 4.56 6.38 6.47
CA TYR A 46 4.13 4.98 6.47
C TYR A 46 5.15 4.02 5.84
N ARG A 47 6.10 4.53 5.04
CA ARG A 47 7.22 3.71 4.53
C ARG A 47 8.06 3.12 5.67
N THR A 48 8.06 3.74 6.85
CA THR A 48 8.69 3.19 8.07
C THR A 48 8.06 1.89 8.57
N LEU A 49 6.87 1.54 8.09
CA LEU A 49 6.20 0.28 8.47
C LEU A 49 6.79 -0.94 7.77
N PHE A 50 7.57 -0.77 6.70
CA PHE A 50 8.20 -1.87 5.99
C PHE A 50 9.31 -2.51 6.83
N PHE A 51 9.28 -3.83 6.97
CA PHE A 51 10.27 -4.56 7.77
C PHE A 51 11.58 -4.61 6.99
N THR A 52 12.47 -3.68 7.29
CA THR A 52 13.68 -3.47 6.51
C THR A 52 14.82 -3.19 7.48
N GLU A 53 16.00 -3.75 7.20
CA GLU A 53 17.18 -3.59 8.07
C GLU A 53 17.85 -2.23 7.85
N GLY A 54 18.39 -1.64 8.92
CA GLY A 54 19.34 -0.52 8.83
C GLY A 54 18.74 0.88 8.79
N TRP A 55 17.49 1.08 9.23
CA TRP A 55 16.81 2.37 9.12
C TRP A 55 17.39 3.43 10.05
N LYS A 56 17.74 4.57 9.47
CA LYS A 56 17.81 5.86 10.16
C LYS A 56 16.83 6.80 9.47
N GLN A 57 16.06 7.54 10.25
CA GLN A 57 15.03 8.44 9.71
C GLN A 57 15.61 9.48 8.73
N ASP A 58 16.87 9.88 8.95
CA ASP A 58 17.59 10.87 8.14
C ASP A 58 18.03 10.35 6.75
N SER A 59 17.99 9.04 6.49
CA SER A 59 18.41 8.43 5.21
C SER A 59 17.26 7.75 4.45
N LEU A 60 16.03 7.90 4.94
CA LEU A 60 14.84 7.20 4.47
C LEU A 60 14.67 7.21 2.95
N GLU A 61 14.71 8.38 2.29
CA GLU A 61 14.47 8.46 0.85
C GLU A 61 15.51 7.70 0.02
N LYS A 62 16.79 7.85 0.39
CA LYS A 62 17.90 7.23 -0.34
C LYS A 62 17.90 5.71 -0.14
N ASP A 63 17.71 5.27 1.09
CA ASP A 63 17.72 3.85 1.44
C ASP A 63 16.47 3.15 0.88
N PHE A 64 15.31 3.80 0.95
CA PHE A 64 14.06 3.29 0.39
C PHE A 64 14.12 3.20 -1.14
N GLY A 65 14.64 4.21 -1.82
CA GLY A 65 14.85 4.17 -3.28
C GLY A 65 15.76 3.02 -3.70
N LEU A 66 16.85 2.77 -2.96
CA LEU A 66 17.74 1.63 -3.21
C LEU A 66 17.02 0.29 -2.99
N LEU A 67 16.19 0.16 -1.96
CA LEU A 67 15.42 -1.06 -1.68
C LEU A 67 14.37 -1.34 -2.75
N VAL A 68 13.69 -0.31 -3.25
CA VAL A 68 12.77 -0.44 -4.39
C VAL A 68 13.54 -0.91 -5.62
N TYR A 69 14.70 -0.29 -5.92
CA TYR A 69 15.54 -0.68 -7.05
C TYR A 69 16.03 -2.13 -6.96
N LEU A 70 16.63 -2.52 -5.82
CA LEU A 70 17.11 -3.88 -5.57
C LEU A 70 15.95 -4.88 -5.56
N GLY A 71 14.81 -4.48 -5.00
CA GLY A 71 13.58 -5.25 -5.02
C GLY A 71 13.16 -5.57 -6.44
N VAL A 72 13.06 -4.58 -7.31
CA VAL A 72 12.67 -4.77 -8.72
C VAL A 72 13.71 -5.60 -9.49
N ASP A 73 15.01 -5.32 -9.33
CA ASP A 73 16.10 -6.06 -10.00
C ASP A 73 16.10 -7.55 -9.61
N LYS A 74 15.92 -7.84 -8.31
CA LYS A 74 15.89 -9.23 -7.81
C LYS A 74 14.53 -9.91 -8.02
N ALA A 75 13.44 -9.16 -8.08
CA ALA A 75 12.08 -9.68 -8.32
C ALA A 75 11.72 -9.91 -9.79
N GLN A 76 12.52 -9.42 -10.74
CA GLN A 76 12.44 -9.85 -12.13
C GLN A 76 12.83 -11.32 -12.31
N SER A 77 13.46 -11.94 -11.30
CA SER A 77 13.67 -13.38 -11.25
C SER A 77 12.47 -14.09 -10.62
N SER A 78 12.19 -15.31 -11.08
CA SER A 78 11.25 -16.23 -10.43
C SER A 78 11.60 -16.42 -8.95
N CYS A 79 10.68 -17.01 -8.16
CA CYS A 79 10.99 -17.34 -6.76
C CYS A 79 12.31 -18.14 -6.70
N PRO A 80 13.32 -17.69 -5.93
CA PRO A 80 14.62 -18.34 -5.93
C PRO A 80 14.50 -19.75 -5.34
N SER A 81 15.20 -20.71 -5.94
CA SER A 81 15.16 -22.11 -5.53
C SER A 81 15.94 -22.40 -4.25
N THR A 82 16.82 -21.49 -3.84
CA THR A 82 17.67 -21.62 -2.64
C THR A 82 17.85 -20.25 -1.98
N PHE A 83 18.19 -20.24 -0.69
CA PHE A 83 18.48 -18.99 0.03
C PHE A 83 19.60 -18.19 -0.63
N LEU A 84 19.35 -16.89 -0.82
CA LEU A 84 20.39 -15.94 -1.20
C LEU A 84 21.31 -15.70 0.00
N LYS A 85 22.61 -15.95 -0.20
CA LYS A 85 23.65 -15.81 0.82
C LYS A 85 24.42 -14.51 0.60
N GLY A 86 24.70 -13.78 1.67
CA GLY A 86 25.51 -12.55 1.64
C GLY A 86 25.02 -11.56 2.69
N SER A 87 25.93 -11.11 3.57
CA SER A 87 25.61 -10.11 4.60
C SER A 87 25.32 -8.72 4.02
N ASN A 88 25.71 -8.47 2.78
CA ASN A 88 25.49 -7.24 2.03
C ASN A 88 24.13 -7.17 1.32
N LEU A 89 23.36 -8.26 1.31
CA LEU A 89 22.01 -8.27 0.74
C LEU A 89 20.99 -7.85 1.80
N PRO A 90 19.97 -7.06 1.44
CA PRO A 90 18.94 -6.63 2.38
C PRO A 90 18.12 -7.82 2.88
N LEU A 91 17.57 -7.71 4.10
CA LEU A 91 16.73 -8.74 4.72
C LEU A 91 15.68 -9.31 3.76
N MET A 92 14.97 -8.42 3.05
CA MET A 92 13.86 -8.76 2.17
C MET A 92 14.18 -9.78 1.07
N VAL A 93 15.46 -9.95 0.68
CA VAL A 93 15.85 -10.95 -0.33
C VAL A 93 16.48 -12.22 0.26
N ARG A 94 16.80 -12.22 1.55
CA ARG A 94 17.51 -13.32 2.25
C ARG A 94 16.59 -14.20 3.10
N THR A 95 15.33 -13.81 3.27
CA THR A 95 14.36 -14.59 4.05
C THR A 95 13.92 -15.85 3.29
N SER A 96 13.21 -16.75 3.98
CA SER A 96 12.58 -17.93 3.35
C SER A 96 11.38 -17.56 2.47
N CYS A 97 10.88 -16.34 2.59
CA CYS A 97 9.83 -15.79 1.74
C CYS A 97 10.26 -14.42 1.23
N PRO A 98 11.19 -14.35 0.25
CA PRO A 98 11.67 -13.07 -0.24
C PRO A 98 10.54 -12.18 -0.74
N TRP A 99 10.65 -10.89 -0.47
CA TRP A 99 9.73 -9.89 -0.99
C TRP A 99 10.49 -8.70 -1.56
N TYR A 100 9.76 -7.88 -2.30
CA TYR A 100 10.25 -6.65 -2.88
C TYR A 100 9.23 -5.55 -2.69
N LEU A 101 9.73 -4.31 -2.68
CA LEU A 101 8.88 -3.13 -2.58
C LEU A 101 8.51 -2.66 -3.99
N GLU A 102 7.23 -2.49 -4.23
CA GLU A 102 6.72 -1.91 -5.47
C GLU A 102 5.74 -0.78 -5.15
N LYS A 103 5.81 0.28 -5.97
CA LYS A 103 4.81 1.34 -5.97
C LYS A 103 3.71 0.93 -6.93
N THR A 104 2.47 0.89 -6.47
CA THR A 104 1.33 0.47 -7.29
C THR A 104 0.20 1.48 -7.21
N GLN A 105 -0.50 1.67 -8.32
CA GLN A 105 -1.74 2.44 -8.34
C GLN A 105 -2.74 1.79 -7.40
N TYR A 106 -3.24 2.56 -6.45
CA TYR A 106 -4.24 2.09 -5.50
C TYR A 106 -5.65 2.48 -5.94
N SER A 107 -5.91 3.78 -6.06
CA SER A 107 -7.17 4.30 -6.60
C SER A 107 -7.05 5.78 -6.96
N ALA A 108 -7.67 6.18 -8.08
CA ALA A 108 -7.78 7.59 -8.45
C ALA A 108 -8.71 8.38 -7.49
N GLU A 109 -9.49 7.70 -6.66
CA GLU A 109 -10.43 8.30 -5.71
C GLU A 109 -9.87 8.41 -4.29
N THR A 110 -8.59 8.08 -4.08
CA THR A 110 -7.99 8.08 -2.76
C THR A 110 -6.69 8.87 -2.73
N TYR A 111 -6.38 9.48 -1.59
CA TYR A 111 -5.05 9.99 -1.30
C TYR A 111 -4.35 9.12 -0.25
N PRO A 112 -3.10 8.68 -0.49
CA PRO A 112 -2.39 8.81 -1.76
C PRO A 112 -3.01 7.93 -2.87
N HIS A 113 -2.86 8.35 -4.13
CA HIS A 113 -3.36 7.59 -5.30
C HIS A 113 -2.57 6.31 -5.55
N GLU A 114 -1.31 6.31 -5.13
CA GLU A 114 -0.37 5.21 -5.24
C GLU A 114 0.15 4.86 -3.85
N LEU A 115 0.35 3.57 -3.60
CA LEU A 115 0.92 3.07 -2.35
C LEU A 115 2.10 2.15 -2.65
N TYR A 116 3.12 2.24 -1.81
CA TYR A 116 4.13 1.19 -1.72
C TYR A 116 3.55 -0.04 -1.05
N ARG A 117 3.98 -1.21 -1.50
CA ARG A 117 3.57 -2.52 -0.99
C ARG A 117 4.74 -3.48 -1.06
N ALA A 118 4.81 -4.39 -0.10
CA ALA A 118 5.62 -5.58 -0.21
C ALA A 118 4.88 -6.59 -1.11
N THR A 119 5.60 -7.18 -2.04
CA THR A 119 5.09 -8.21 -2.95
C THR A 119 6.09 -9.35 -3.02
N THR A 120 5.62 -10.57 -3.25
CA THR A 120 6.48 -11.76 -3.41
C THR A 120 6.16 -12.48 -4.72
N LYS A 121 7.16 -13.18 -5.27
CA LYS A 121 6.97 -14.18 -6.33
C LYS A 121 6.85 -15.60 -5.78
N CYS A 122 7.10 -15.79 -4.49
CA CYS A 122 7.10 -17.09 -3.85
C CYS A 122 5.71 -17.42 -3.32
N THR A 123 5.18 -18.58 -3.71
CA THR A 123 3.95 -19.14 -3.13
C THR A 123 4.27 -20.04 -1.94
N LYS A 124 5.38 -20.78 -2.01
CA LYS A 124 5.94 -21.60 -0.94
C LYS A 124 7.21 -20.99 -0.37
N CYS A 125 7.52 -21.33 0.88
CA CYS A 125 8.79 -20.93 1.45
C CYS A 125 9.95 -21.66 0.75
N ILE A 126 11.07 -20.97 0.61
CA ILE A 126 12.34 -21.56 0.21
C ILE A 126 12.72 -22.62 1.23
N ASP A 127 13.12 -23.80 0.73
CA ASP A 127 13.44 -25.00 1.51
C ASP A 127 12.31 -25.48 2.43
N ALA A 128 11.04 -25.19 2.09
CA ALA A 128 9.90 -25.77 2.78
C ALA A 128 9.92 -27.31 2.71
N SER A 129 9.83 -27.98 3.86
CA SER A 129 9.74 -29.45 3.95
C SER A 129 8.31 -29.97 3.82
N GLY A 130 7.31 -29.09 3.80
CA GLY A 130 5.89 -29.42 3.68
C GLY A 130 5.09 -28.31 3.00
N ASP A 131 3.91 -28.02 3.55
CA ASP A 131 2.95 -27.08 2.94
C ASP A 131 3.13 -25.64 3.43
N GLN A 132 4.31 -25.28 3.93
CA GLN A 132 4.58 -23.91 4.34
C GLN A 132 4.50 -22.95 3.16
N LYS A 133 3.78 -21.85 3.35
CA LYS A 133 3.47 -20.87 2.32
C LYS A 133 3.97 -19.49 2.70
N CYS A 134 4.21 -18.67 1.70
CA CYS A 134 4.52 -17.26 1.94
C CYS A 134 3.23 -16.48 2.14
N SER A 135 3.12 -15.83 3.30
CA SER A 135 1.97 -15.03 3.68
C SER A 135 2.40 -13.60 4.03
N PRO A 136 1.60 -12.59 3.65
CA PRO A 136 1.94 -11.21 3.90
C PRO A 136 1.72 -10.85 5.38
N ILE A 137 2.66 -10.09 5.95
CA ILE A 137 2.40 -9.30 7.16
C ILE A 137 1.66 -8.05 6.71
N GLN A 138 0.43 -7.88 7.19
CA GLN A 138 -0.41 -6.73 6.89
C GLN A 138 -0.26 -5.66 7.97
N GLN A 139 -0.12 -4.41 7.56
CA GLN A 139 -0.24 -3.27 8.48
C GLN A 139 -1.38 -2.36 8.09
N LYS A 140 -2.10 -1.92 9.12
CA LYS A 140 -3.21 -0.99 8.98
C LYS A 140 -2.66 0.42 8.78
N ILE A 141 -3.14 1.10 7.75
CA ILE A 141 -2.93 2.53 7.52
C ILE A 141 -4.27 3.22 7.25
N GLN A 142 -4.32 4.52 7.46
CA GLN A 142 -5.47 5.34 7.13
C GLN A 142 -5.22 6.11 5.84
N ILE A 143 -6.19 6.07 4.95
CA ILE A 143 -6.19 6.79 3.68
C ILE A 143 -7.37 7.74 3.62
N LEU A 144 -7.29 8.71 2.72
CA LEU A 144 -8.37 9.66 2.46
C LEU A 144 -9.10 9.21 1.19
N LYS A 145 -10.40 8.93 1.26
CA LYS A 145 -11.23 8.57 0.09
C LYS A 145 -12.18 9.71 -0.27
N ARG A 146 -12.30 10.04 -1.55
CA ARG A 146 -13.24 11.05 -2.04
C ARG A 146 -14.68 10.66 -1.68
N ALA A 147 -15.41 11.60 -1.10
CA ALA A 147 -16.79 11.42 -0.64
C ALA A 147 -17.78 12.38 -1.32
N GLY A 148 -17.28 13.34 -2.09
CA GLY A 148 -18.11 14.29 -2.82
C GLY A 148 -17.33 15.52 -3.21
N CYS A 149 -18.04 16.55 -3.64
CA CYS A 149 -17.45 17.82 -4.01
C CYS A 149 -18.25 18.99 -3.47
N GLU A 150 -17.56 19.96 -2.91
CA GLU A 150 -18.15 21.19 -2.37
C GLU A 150 -17.23 22.37 -2.69
N ASN A 151 -17.83 23.48 -3.15
CA ASN A 151 -17.11 24.72 -3.48
C ASN A 151 -15.93 24.52 -4.44
N GLY A 152 -16.02 23.55 -5.35
CA GLY A 152 -14.97 23.23 -6.33
C GLY A 152 -13.84 22.34 -5.82
N PHE A 153 -13.92 21.84 -4.58
CA PHE A 153 -12.92 20.94 -3.99
C PHE A 153 -13.53 19.58 -3.65
N TYR A 154 -12.73 18.53 -3.81
CA TYR A 154 -13.12 17.21 -3.32
C TYR A 154 -13.15 17.18 -1.79
N LYS A 155 -14.25 16.64 -1.23
CA LYS A 155 -14.34 16.22 0.16
C LYS A 155 -13.75 14.83 0.32
N TYR A 156 -13.09 14.61 1.45
CA TYR A 156 -12.44 13.35 1.76
C TYR A 156 -12.91 12.80 3.10
N GLU A 157 -13.15 11.49 3.15
CA GLU A 157 -13.43 10.72 4.35
C GLU A 157 -12.24 9.80 4.66
N VAL A 158 -12.03 9.52 5.95
CA VAL A 158 -10.98 8.61 6.39
C VAL A 158 -11.46 7.18 6.20
N THR A 159 -10.62 6.33 5.61
CA THR A 159 -10.90 4.90 5.45
C THR A 159 -9.66 4.11 5.84
N ASP A 160 -9.88 3.00 6.52
CA ASP A 160 -8.82 2.07 6.86
C ASP A 160 -8.47 1.20 5.64
N THR A 161 -7.18 0.95 5.43
CA THR A 161 -6.70 -0.06 4.47
C THR A 161 -5.54 -0.82 5.07
N TYR A 162 -5.28 -2.01 4.52
CA TYR A 162 -4.20 -2.88 4.95
C TYR A 162 -3.19 -3.00 3.81
N ILE A 163 -1.94 -2.70 4.12
CA ILE A 163 -0.84 -2.85 3.17
C ILE A 163 0.06 -4.01 3.60
N PRO A 164 0.50 -4.88 2.67
CA PRO A 164 1.53 -5.85 2.98
C PRO A 164 2.85 -5.11 3.17
N VAL A 165 3.49 -5.31 4.32
CA VAL A 165 4.77 -4.66 4.68
C VAL A 165 5.96 -5.60 4.67
N ALA A 166 5.71 -6.91 4.64
CA ALA A 166 6.70 -7.97 4.54
C ALA A 166 6.00 -9.30 4.19
N TYR A 167 6.79 -10.35 3.96
CA TYR A 167 6.30 -11.71 3.86
C TYR A 167 7.01 -12.62 4.84
N VAL A 168 6.27 -13.58 5.38
CA VAL A 168 6.76 -14.59 6.30
C VAL A 168 6.38 -15.98 5.83
N CYS A 169 7.16 -16.96 6.27
CA CYS A 169 6.84 -18.36 6.09
C CYS A 169 5.81 -18.78 7.13
N GLU A 170 4.60 -19.10 6.67
CA GLU A 170 3.49 -19.54 7.50
C GLU A 170 3.33 -21.06 7.41
N GLN A 171 3.29 -21.72 8.57
CA GLN A 171 2.81 -23.09 8.68
C GLN A 171 1.28 -23.09 8.60
N PRO A 172 0.66 -23.89 7.70
CA PRO A 172 -0.79 -24.04 7.70
C PRO A 172 -1.28 -24.50 9.06
N ARG A 173 -2.38 -23.93 9.55
CA ARG A 173 -3.03 -24.43 10.77
C ARG A 173 -3.48 -25.85 10.54
N GLU A 174 -3.16 -26.73 11.47
CA GLU A 174 -3.79 -28.05 11.52
C GLU A 174 -5.29 -27.85 11.73
N VAL A 175 -6.10 -28.38 10.81
CA VAL A 175 -7.54 -28.46 10.99
C VAL A 175 -7.78 -29.64 11.93
N VAL A 176 -7.71 -29.38 13.23
CA VAL A 176 -8.18 -30.33 14.24
C VAL A 176 -9.71 -30.23 14.21
N ASN A 177 -10.38 -31.28 13.77
CA ASN A 177 -11.85 -31.36 13.84
C ASN A 177 -12.28 -31.18 15.31
N ASP A 178 -12.99 -30.08 15.57
CA ASP A 178 -13.64 -29.65 16.81
C ASP A 178 -12.83 -29.72 18.13
N VAL A 179 -12.15 -28.62 18.43
CA VAL A 179 -12.14 -28.08 19.80
C VAL A 179 -12.46 -26.60 19.73
N GLN A 180 -13.63 -26.20 20.23
CA GLN A 180 -13.91 -24.80 20.53
C GLN A 180 -12.91 -24.33 21.58
N ILE A 181 -11.83 -23.68 21.16
CA ILE A 181 -10.91 -23.01 22.07
C ILE A 181 -11.59 -21.72 22.54
N THR A 182 -12.49 -21.83 23.51
CA THR A 182 -12.85 -20.70 24.38
C THR A 182 -11.75 -20.56 25.43
N THR A 183 -10.62 -19.95 25.06
CA THR A 183 -9.59 -19.59 26.04
C THR A 183 -9.97 -18.30 26.74
N ALA A 184 -10.85 -18.41 27.74
CA ALA A 184 -10.65 -17.62 28.94
C ALA A 184 -9.31 -18.07 29.54
N ARG A 185 -8.36 -17.14 29.64
CA ARG A 185 -7.05 -17.37 30.24
C ARG A 185 -7.26 -17.77 31.72
N PRO A 186 -6.83 -18.95 32.18
CA PRO A 186 -6.79 -19.22 33.61
C PRO A 186 -5.81 -18.24 34.27
N PRO A 187 -6.11 -17.69 35.46
CA PRO A 187 -5.17 -16.85 36.18
C PRO A 187 -3.90 -17.64 36.51
N ALA A 188 -2.77 -16.98 36.36
CA ALA A 188 -1.47 -17.54 36.68
C ALA A 188 -1.30 -17.59 38.20
N ASP A 189 -1.55 -18.74 38.81
CA ASP A 189 -1.08 -19.03 40.16
C ASP A 189 0.38 -19.49 40.05
N GLY A 190 1.31 -18.57 40.33
CA GLY A 190 2.68 -18.91 40.68
C GLY A 190 2.76 -19.20 42.19
N PRO A 191 3.53 -20.19 42.65
CA PRO A 191 3.77 -20.37 44.07
C PRO A 191 4.76 -19.33 44.58
N GLU A 192 4.40 -18.69 45.69
CA GLU A 192 5.28 -17.83 46.50
C GLU A 192 6.28 -18.75 47.23
N GLU A 193 7.57 -18.63 46.89
CA GLU A 193 8.65 -19.35 47.59
C GLU A 193 8.76 -18.84 49.04
N MET A 194 8.76 -19.77 50.00
CA MET A 194 9.21 -19.57 51.38
C MET A 194 10.67 -20.00 51.52
#